data_AF-A0AAW9BTY3-F1
#
_entry.id   AF-A0AAW9BTY3-F1
#
_cell.length_a   1.000
_cell.length_b   1.000
_cell.length_c   1.000
_cell.angle_alpha   90.00
_cell.angle_beta   90.00
_cell.angle_gamma   90.00
#
_symmetry.space_group_name_H-M   'P 1'
#
loop_
_entity.id
_entity.type
_entity.pdbx_description
1 polymer ?
#
loop_
_entity_poly.entity_id
_entity_poly.type
_entity_poly.pdbx_seq_one_letter_code
_entity_poly.pdbx_strand_id
1 'polypeptide(L)'
;MNLRLIFILCIASLFAGCATYAGLNFDQLFGPQLVRERTASVETPQADFFQREVKPIVDNRCVVCHACYDAPCQLKLSSVEGIDRGASKALVYEGTRLTAAAPTRLFEDAETTQEWRDAGFHPVLNERDQSMAANLEAGLIARLLQQKERHPLPDQVQLEGFDFSIDREQTCPTIEEYEQYEKDNPNWGMPFGMPNLTNSEYHTLMTWLENGAIMNMHTPISDQEQAQINQYETLLNHSDFKNQLMSRYIYEHLFLSHLYFSELSEKPRFFTLVRSATPPGQPVKRISTRRPYDDPGVERVYYRIIPEQ
;
A
#
# COMPACT_ATOMS: atom_id res chain seq x y z
N MET A 1 -17.44 27.95 -35.04
CA MET A 1 -16.96 26.97 -34.05
C MET A 1 -15.53 26.61 -34.44
N ASN A 2 -14.54 26.99 -33.62
CA ASN A 2 -13.12 26.94 -34.01
C ASN A 2 -12.69 25.49 -34.29
N LEU A 3 -12.08 25.24 -35.46
CA LEU A 3 -11.60 23.93 -35.90
C LEU A 3 -10.68 23.25 -34.87
N ARG A 4 -9.92 24.06 -34.11
CA ARG A 4 -9.12 23.62 -32.96
C ARG A 4 -9.96 23.00 -31.82
N LEU A 5 -11.14 23.56 -31.53
CA LEU A 5 -12.01 23.06 -30.47
C LEU A 5 -12.61 21.70 -30.85
N ILE A 6 -12.96 21.52 -32.14
CA ILE A 6 -13.46 20.26 -32.68
C ILE A 6 -12.36 19.20 -32.65
N PHE A 7 -11.13 19.56 -33.03
CA PHE A 7 -9.99 18.64 -33.00
C PHE A 7 -9.64 18.19 -31.57
N ILE A 8 -9.67 19.12 -30.60
CA ILE A 8 -9.45 18.80 -29.18
C ILE A 8 -10.58 17.92 -28.62
N LEU A 9 -11.85 18.19 -28.98
CA LEU A 9 -12.99 17.36 -28.59
C LEU A 9 -12.93 15.96 -29.18
N CYS A 10 -12.56 15.82 -30.47
CA CYS A 10 -12.39 14.52 -31.11
C CYS A 10 -11.26 13.71 -30.46
N ILE A 11 -10.11 14.34 -30.19
CA ILE A 11 -8.99 13.70 -29.50
C ILE A 11 -9.40 13.26 -28.09
N ALA A 12 -10.04 14.14 -27.31
CA ALA A 12 -10.51 13.81 -25.97
C ALA A 12 -11.53 12.64 -25.99
N SER A 13 -12.44 12.60 -26.98
CA SER A 13 -13.39 11.50 -27.14
C SER A 13 -12.75 10.17 -27.54
N LEU A 14 -11.68 10.19 -28.35
CA LEU A 14 -10.95 8.99 -28.75
C LEU A 14 -10.19 8.38 -27.57
N PHE A 15 -9.50 9.21 -26.78
CA PHE A 15 -8.73 8.75 -25.62
C PHE A 15 -9.64 8.32 -24.45
N ALA A 16 -10.75 9.01 -24.21
CA ALA A 16 -11.76 8.55 -23.26
C ALA A 16 -12.44 7.24 -23.72
N GLY A 17 -12.63 7.05 -25.03
CA GLY A 17 -13.23 5.84 -25.59
C GLY A 17 -12.42 4.57 -25.34
N CYS A 18 -11.09 4.62 -25.44
CA CYS A 18 -10.23 3.45 -25.25
C CYS A 18 -10.23 2.91 -23.81
N ALA A 19 -10.09 3.79 -22.80
CA ALA A 19 -10.14 3.39 -21.40
C ALA A 19 -11.51 2.83 -21.01
N THR A 20 -12.59 3.44 -21.53
CA THR A 20 -13.97 2.96 -21.29
C THR A 20 -14.22 1.60 -21.94
N TYR A 21 -13.70 1.37 -23.16
CA TYR A 21 -13.88 0.10 -23.88
C TYR A 21 -13.12 -1.08 -23.22
N ALA A 22 -11.90 -0.84 -22.73
CA ALA A 22 -11.11 -1.84 -22.03
C ALA A 22 -11.72 -2.23 -20.67
N GLY A 23 -12.18 -1.24 -19.88
CA GLY A 23 -12.91 -1.50 -18.63
C GLY A 23 -14.21 -2.29 -18.85
N LEU A 24 -14.96 -1.98 -19.91
CA LEU A 24 -16.15 -2.73 -20.31
C LEU A 24 -15.83 -4.19 -20.69
N ASN A 25 -14.63 -4.47 -21.21
CA ASN A 25 -14.22 -5.84 -21.55
C ASN A 25 -13.97 -6.67 -20.29
N PHE A 26 -13.17 -6.17 -19.34
CA PHE A 26 -12.93 -6.91 -18.10
C PHE A 26 -14.19 -7.08 -17.25
N ASP A 27 -15.06 -6.07 -17.18
CA ASP A 27 -16.32 -6.18 -16.46
C ASP A 27 -17.28 -7.20 -17.11
N GLN A 28 -17.23 -7.36 -18.44
CA GLN A 28 -17.98 -8.39 -19.16
C GLN A 28 -17.39 -9.79 -18.93
N LEU A 29 -16.07 -9.93 -18.88
CA LEU A 29 -15.38 -11.21 -18.72
C LEU A 29 -15.39 -11.72 -17.27
N PHE A 30 -15.15 -10.83 -16.31
CA PHE A 30 -14.90 -11.19 -14.91
C PHE A 30 -15.84 -10.49 -13.92
N GLY A 31 -16.85 -9.77 -14.40
CA GLY A 31 -17.78 -9.03 -13.54
C GLY A 31 -17.21 -7.70 -13.02
N PRO A 32 -18.04 -6.93 -12.29
CA PRO A 32 -17.67 -5.58 -11.87
C PRO A 32 -16.50 -5.59 -10.86
N GLN A 33 -15.67 -4.56 -10.93
CA GLN A 33 -14.61 -4.33 -9.97
C GLN A 33 -15.18 -3.96 -8.59
N LEU A 34 -14.84 -4.73 -7.57
CA LEU A 34 -15.28 -4.51 -6.18
C LEU A 34 -14.13 -4.78 -5.22
N VAL A 35 -13.97 -3.93 -4.20
CA VAL A 35 -12.99 -4.15 -3.12
C VAL A 35 -13.20 -5.54 -2.51
N ARG A 36 -12.09 -6.24 -2.25
CA ARG A 36 -12.09 -7.61 -1.73
C ARG A 36 -11.39 -7.66 -0.38
N GLU A 37 -11.98 -8.42 0.53
CA GLU A 37 -11.28 -8.81 1.76
C GLU A 37 -10.25 -9.88 1.41
N ARG A 38 -8.97 -9.60 1.65
CA ARG A 38 -7.85 -10.49 1.30
C ARG A 38 -7.04 -10.93 2.50
N THR A 39 -7.46 -10.59 3.71
CA THR A 39 -6.77 -11.04 4.91
C THR A 39 -7.39 -12.32 5.46
N ALA A 40 -6.54 -13.23 5.92
CA ALA A 40 -6.92 -14.47 6.57
C ALA A 40 -6.27 -14.58 7.94
N SER A 41 -6.89 -15.34 8.85
CA SER A 41 -6.31 -15.57 10.18
C SER A 41 -4.90 -16.13 10.07
N VAL A 42 -4.01 -15.71 10.99
CA VAL A 42 -2.59 -16.07 11.02
C VAL A 42 -2.34 -17.58 11.08
N GLU A 43 -3.33 -18.36 11.50
CA GLU A 43 -3.27 -19.82 11.59
C GLU A 43 -3.65 -20.56 10.29
N THR A 44 -4.10 -19.83 9.27
CA THR A 44 -4.54 -20.43 8.01
C THR A 44 -3.35 -20.80 7.11
N PRO A 45 -3.46 -21.87 6.30
CA PRO A 45 -2.41 -22.23 5.34
C PRO A 45 -2.06 -21.09 4.37
N GLN A 46 -3.03 -20.28 3.98
CA GLN A 46 -2.85 -19.13 3.08
C GLN A 46 -2.03 -18.01 3.75
N ALA A 47 -2.35 -17.68 5.00
CA ALA A 47 -1.60 -16.70 5.78
C ALA A 47 -0.15 -17.18 6.03
N ASP A 48 0.02 -18.47 6.33
CA ASP A 48 1.35 -19.06 6.52
C ASP A 48 2.17 -19.04 5.23
N PHE A 49 1.56 -19.42 4.10
CA PHE A 49 2.20 -19.35 2.79
C PHE A 49 2.62 -17.92 2.43
N PHE A 50 1.74 -16.94 2.66
CA PHE A 50 2.10 -15.54 2.44
C PHE A 50 3.28 -15.13 3.32
N GLN A 51 3.23 -15.38 4.63
CA GLN A 51 4.26 -14.94 5.56
C GLN A 51 5.62 -15.62 5.36
N ARG A 52 5.62 -16.93 5.06
CA ARG A 52 6.86 -17.72 4.97
C ARG A 52 7.46 -17.76 3.58
N GLU A 53 6.65 -17.74 2.54
CA GLU A 53 7.11 -17.94 1.16
C GLU A 53 7.04 -16.66 0.34
N VAL A 54 5.91 -15.94 0.39
CA VAL A 54 5.68 -14.76 -0.48
C VAL A 54 6.38 -13.51 0.07
N LYS A 55 6.16 -13.19 1.34
CA LYS A 55 6.64 -11.96 1.97
C LYS A 55 8.16 -11.82 1.86
N PRO A 56 8.99 -12.86 2.11
CA PRO A 56 10.43 -12.73 1.92
C PRO A 56 10.82 -12.35 0.48
N ILE A 57 10.11 -12.85 -0.53
CA ILE A 57 10.37 -12.48 -1.94
C ILE A 57 10.00 -11.03 -2.16
N VAL A 58 8.81 -10.60 -1.73
CA VAL A 58 8.34 -9.20 -1.85
C VAL A 58 9.30 -8.24 -1.14
N ASP A 59 9.72 -8.57 0.08
CA ASP A 59 10.65 -7.77 0.89
C ASP A 59 12.02 -7.63 0.21
N ASN A 60 12.56 -8.72 -0.37
CA ASN A 60 13.89 -8.69 -1.00
C ASN A 60 13.89 -8.17 -2.44
N ARG A 61 12.81 -8.36 -3.20
CA ARG A 61 12.77 -8.09 -4.66
C ARG A 61 11.94 -6.86 -5.04
N CYS A 62 11.04 -6.40 -4.17
CA CYS A 62 10.09 -5.34 -4.50
C CYS A 62 10.15 -4.16 -3.53
N VAL A 63 10.25 -4.40 -2.21
CA VAL A 63 10.22 -3.34 -1.19
C VAL A 63 11.37 -2.34 -1.33
N VAL A 64 12.53 -2.75 -1.86
CA VAL A 64 13.65 -1.81 -2.15
C VAL A 64 13.23 -0.58 -2.97
N CYS A 65 12.27 -0.75 -3.89
CA CYS A 65 11.69 0.36 -4.67
C CYS A 65 10.32 0.81 -4.15
N HIS A 66 9.63 -0.03 -3.37
CA HIS A 66 8.24 0.14 -2.93
C HIS A 66 8.09 0.21 -1.39
N ALA A 67 9.06 0.79 -0.68
CA ALA A 67 9.05 0.85 0.79
C ALA A 67 8.30 2.06 1.37
N CYS A 68 8.29 3.19 0.66
CA CYS A 68 7.90 4.49 1.22
C CYS A 68 6.84 5.17 0.36
N TYR A 69 6.31 6.30 0.83
CA TYR A 69 5.27 7.05 0.13
C TYR A 69 5.75 7.69 -1.18
N ASP A 70 7.06 7.90 -1.33
CA ASP A 70 7.70 8.36 -2.56
C ASP A 70 8.05 7.24 -3.54
N ALA A 71 7.65 5.99 -3.22
CA ALA A 71 7.73 4.89 -4.16
C ALA A 71 7.03 5.22 -5.48
N PRO A 72 7.47 4.64 -6.62
CA PRO A 72 6.80 4.79 -7.89
C PRO A 72 5.30 4.50 -7.76
N CYS A 73 4.48 5.43 -8.25
CA CYS A 73 3.01 5.37 -8.17
C CYS A 73 2.45 5.29 -6.74
N GLN A 74 3.21 5.71 -5.72
CA GLN A 74 2.89 5.55 -4.30
C GLN A 74 2.61 4.09 -3.88
N LEU A 75 2.96 3.10 -4.72
CA LEU A 75 2.70 1.71 -4.43
C LEU A 75 3.65 1.25 -3.33
N LYS A 76 3.09 0.84 -2.18
CA LYS A 76 3.85 0.37 -1.03
C LYS A 76 3.64 -1.13 -0.86
N LEU A 77 4.71 -1.92 -0.90
CA LEU A 77 4.62 -3.38 -0.85
C LEU A 77 5.11 -3.96 0.49
N SER A 78 5.46 -3.11 1.46
CA SER A 78 6.03 -3.54 2.73
C SER A 78 5.02 -4.03 3.77
N SER A 79 3.71 -3.77 3.56
CA SER A 79 2.62 -4.22 4.43
C SER A 79 1.41 -4.66 3.60
N VAL A 80 0.51 -5.45 4.20
CA VAL A 80 -0.66 -6.00 3.51
C VAL A 80 -1.63 -4.90 3.06
N GLU A 81 -1.78 -3.85 3.86
CA GLU A 81 -2.59 -2.66 3.56
C GLU A 81 -1.96 -1.79 2.48
N GLY A 82 -0.62 -1.76 2.41
CA GLY A 82 0.07 -1.07 1.32
C GLY A 82 -0.21 -1.74 -0.02
N ILE A 83 -0.14 -3.08 -0.05
CA ILE A 83 -0.43 -3.88 -1.25
C ILE A 83 -1.90 -3.68 -1.65
N ASP A 84 -2.83 -3.79 -0.70
CA ASP A 84 -4.27 -3.73 -0.99
C ASP A 84 -4.76 -2.31 -1.28
N ARG A 85 -4.14 -1.28 -0.69
CA ARG A 85 -4.33 0.13 -1.08
C ARG A 85 -4.09 0.32 -2.58
N GLY A 86 -3.08 -0.33 -3.13
CA GLY A 86 -2.72 -0.25 -4.54
C GLY A 86 -1.91 1.00 -4.88
N ALA A 87 -2.09 1.51 -6.10
CA ALA A 87 -1.26 2.56 -6.68
C ALA A 87 -2.06 3.83 -6.98
N SER A 88 -1.37 4.96 -7.11
CA SER A 88 -1.94 6.25 -7.47
C SER A 88 -1.06 6.98 -8.47
N LYS A 89 -1.70 7.68 -9.42
CA LYS A 89 -1.04 8.60 -10.36
C LYS A 89 -0.69 9.95 -9.72
N ALA A 90 -1.17 10.22 -8.51
CA ALA A 90 -0.90 11.48 -7.83
C ALA A 90 0.59 11.61 -7.46
N LEU A 91 1.19 12.75 -7.79
CA LEU A 91 2.57 13.04 -7.40
C LEU A 91 2.63 13.38 -5.90
N VAL A 92 3.56 12.78 -5.15
CA VAL A 92 3.77 13.19 -3.75
C VAL A 92 4.51 14.52 -3.69
N TYR A 93 5.62 14.62 -4.42
CA TYR A 93 6.42 15.84 -4.54
C TYR A 93 6.08 16.59 -5.83
N GLU A 94 5.21 17.59 -5.71
CA GLU A 94 4.84 18.47 -6.82
C GLU A 94 5.16 19.92 -6.44
N GLY A 95 6.32 20.41 -6.89
CA GLY A 95 6.85 21.73 -6.51
C GLY A 95 6.02 22.93 -6.97
N THR A 96 5.06 22.71 -7.87
CA THR A 96 4.14 23.72 -8.40
C THR A 96 2.88 23.90 -7.54
N ARG A 97 2.68 23.09 -6.50
CA ARG A 97 1.50 23.19 -5.64
C ARG A 97 1.49 24.50 -4.83
N LEU A 98 0.41 25.25 -4.98
CA LEU A 98 0.14 26.45 -4.17
C LEU A 98 -0.42 26.11 -2.78
N THR A 99 -0.98 24.92 -2.62
CA THR A 99 -1.59 24.44 -1.37
C THR A 99 -1.08 23.05 -1.02
N ALA A 100 -1.01 22.75 0.27
CA ALA A 100 -0.57 21.45 0.74
C ALA A 100 -1.53 20.33 0.28
N ALA A 101 -0.97 19.25 -0.27
CA ALA A 101 -1.73 18.09 -0.70
C ALA A 101 -2.36 17.35 0.49
N ALA A 102 -3.48 16.67 0.24
CA ALA A 102 -4.04 15.74 1.21
C ALA A 102 -3.02 14.62 1.48
N PRO A 103 -2.73 14.30 2.75
CA PRO A 103 -1.83 13.20 3.08
C PRO A 103 -2.48 11.84 2.76
N THR A 104 -1.65 10.85 2.43
CA THR A 104 -2.07 9.50 2.01
C THR A 104 -1.39 8.43 2.86
N ARG A 105 -1.21 8.68 4.16
CA ARG A 105 -0.56 7.78 5.10
C ARG A 105 -1.46 6.60 5.44
N LEU A 106 -0.91 5.40 5.32
CA LEU A 106 -1.56 4.16 5.74
C LEU A 106 -1.94 4.25 7.22
N PHE A 107 -3.12 3.71 7.57
CA PHE A 107 -3.68 3.67 8.92
C PHE A 107 -3.98 5.03 9.57
N GLU A 108 -3.81 6.13 8.84
CA GLU A 108 -4.02 7.48 9.36
C GLU A 108 -5.06 8.24 8.54
N ASP A 109 -4.86 8.27 7.22
CA ASP A 109 -5.68 9.08 6.33
C ASP A 109 -6.82 8.26 5.68
N ALA A 110 -6.79 6.94 5.83
CA ALA A 110 -7.89 6.00 5.58
C ALA A 110 -7.68 4.68 6.37
N GLU A 111 -8.77 4.04 6.75
CA GLU A 111 -8.84 2.79 7.52
C GLU A 111 -9.24 1.59 6.65
N THR A 112 -9.90 1.81 5.50
CA THR A 112 -10.38 0.73 4.62
C THR A 112 -9.88 0.84 3.19
N THR A 113 -9.81 -0.28 2.48
CA THR A 113 -9.46 -0.30 1.06
C THR A 113 -10.44 0.49 0.19
N GLN A 114 -11.73 0.52 0.56
CA GLN A 114 -12.72 1.33 -0.15
C GLN A 114 -12.43 2.83 -0.05
N GLU A 115 -12.06 3.32 1.13
CA GLU A 115 -11.65 4.72 1.30
C GLU A 115 -10.45 5.09 0.41
N TRP A 116 -9.52 4.15 0.19
CA TRP A 116 -8.42 4.35 -0.75
C TRP A 116 -8.89 4.43 -2.21
N ARG A 117 -9.87 3.61 -2.62
CA ARG A 117 -10.49 3.72 -3.96
C ARG A 117 -11.16 5.08 -4.13
N ASP A 118 -11.90 5.54 -3.11
CA ASP A 118 -12.57 6.84 -3.11
C ASP A 118 -11.55 8.00 -3.15
N ALA A 119 -10.35 7.80 -2.56
CA ALA A 119 -9.22 8.72 -2.64
C ALA A 119 -8.43 8.66 -3.97
N GLY A 120 -8.87 7.86 -4.94
CA GLY A 120 -8.29 7.77 -6.28
C GLY A 120 -7.09 6.82 -6.41
N PHE A 121 -6.88 5.93 -5.45
CA PHE A 121 -6.00 4.78 -5.64
C PHE A 121 -6.72 3.71 -6.47
N HIS A 122 -5.99 3.03 -7.35
CA HIS A 122 -6.49 1.92 -8.14
C HIS A 122 -5.85 0.60 -7.69
N PRO A 123 -6.56 -0.53 -7.83
CA PRO A 123 -6.03 -1.81 -7.41
C PRO A 123 -4.86 -2.23 -8.29
N VAL A 124 -3.93 -2.97 -7.68
CA VAL A 124 -2.82 -3.66 -8.37
C VAL A 124 -3.01 -5.19 -8.37
N LEU A 125 -3.96 -5.68 -7.57
CA LEU A 125 -4.46 -7.04 -7.51
C LEU A 125 -5.85 -7.09 -8.17
N ASN A 126 -6.30 -8.28 -8.58
CA ASN A 126 -7.60 -8.40 -9.26
C ASN A 126 -8.79 -8.21 -8.30
N GLU A 127 -9.59 -7.16 -8.48
CA GLU A 127 -10.81 -6.89 -7.70
C GLU A 127 -12.12 -7.40 -8.34
N ARG A 128 -12.05 -8.12 -9.47
CA ARG A 128 -13.21 -8.72 -10.15
C ARG A 128 -13.47 -10.14 -9.63
N ASP A 129 -14.07 -11.02 -10.43
CA ASP A 129 -14.21 -12.44 -10.10
C ASP A 129 -12.87 -13.03 -9.63
N GLN A 130 -12.89 -13.87 -8.60
CA GLN A 130 -11.69 -14.40 -7.95
C GLN A 130 -11.30 -15.79 -8.49
N SER A 131 -11.73 -16.13 -9.71
CA SER A 131 -11.23 -17.32 -10.40
C SER A 131 -9.74 -17.21 -10.71
N MET A 132 -9.07 -18.37 -10.80
CA MET A 132 -7.62 -18.45 -11.05
C MET A 132 -7.20 -17.64 -12.28
N ALA A 133 -7.94 -17.76 -13.39
CA ALA A 133 -7.69 -17.02 -14.62
C ALA A 133 -7.88 -15.51 -14.42
N ALA A 134 -9.00 -15.08 -13.82
CA ALA A 134 -9.27 -13.66 -13.57
C ALA A 134 -8.19 -13.02 -12.68
N ASN A 135 -7.71 -13.74 -11.66
CA ASN A 135 -6.66 -13.25 -10.77
C ASN A 135 -5.35 -12.94 -11.50
N LEU A 136 -5.01 -13.71 -12.53
CA LEU A 136 -3.80 -13.51 -13.33
C LEU A 136 -4.01 -12.52 -14.49
N GLU A 137 -5.17 -12.54 -15.13
CA GLU A 137 -5.46 -11.69 -16.29
C GLU A 137 -5.87 -10.27 -15.92
N ALA A 138 -6.62 -10.10 -14.83
CA ALA A 138 -7.11 -8.81 -14.34
C ALA A 138 -6.32 -8.27 -13.14
N GLY A 139 -5.18 -8.89 -12.79
CA GLY A 139 -4.27 -8.43 -11.74
C GLY A 139 -3.02 -7.77 -12.31
N LEU A 140 -2.82 -6.47 -12.09
CA LEU A 140 -1.69 -5.72 -12.66
C LEU A 140 -0.31 -6.30 -12.28
N ILE A 141 -0.13 -6.71 -11.01
CA ILE A 141 1.14 -7.32 -10.57
C ILE A 141 1.42 -8.61 -11.35
N ALA A 142 0.42 -9.47 -11.53
CA ALA A 142 0.58 -10.72 -12.29
C ALA A 142 1.01 -10.43 -13.74
N ARG A 143 0.38 -9.43 -14.37
CA ARG A 143 0.72 -9.01 -15.73
C ARG A 143 2.14 -8.46 -15.84
N LEU A 144 2.57 -7.62 -14.90
CA LEU A 144 3.93 -7.08 -14.88
C LEU A 144 5.01 -8.15 -14.63
N LEU A 145 4.71 -9.17 -13.82
CA LEU A 145 5.59 -10.33 -13.63
C LEU A 145 5.67 -11.20 -14.90
N GLN A 146 4.52 -11.48 -15.54
CA GLN A 146 4.48 -12.20 -16.82
C GLN A 146 5.22 -11.45 -17.93
N GLN A 147 5.12 -10.13 -17.97
CA GLN A 147 5.88 -9.29 -18.88
C GLN A 147 7.38 -9.47 -18.69
N LYS A 148 7.83 -9.45 -17.43
CA LYS A 148 9.23 -9.63 -17.07
C LYS A 148 9.76 -11.00 -17.48
N GLU A 149 8.97 -12.04 -17.27
CA GLU A 149 9.31 -13.41 -17.66
C GLU A 149 9.42 -13.56 -19.19
N ARG A 150 8.53 -12.90 -19.94
CA ARG A 150 8.57 -12.91 -21.42
C ARG A 150 9.70 -12.07 -22.00
N HIS A 151 10.10 -11.01 -21.31
CA HIS A 151 11.17 -10.09 -21.69
C HIS A 151 12.19 -9.98 -20.56
N PRO A 152 12.97 -11.05 -20.30
CA PRO A 152 13.99 -11.02 -19.26
C PRO A 152 15.06 -9.97 -19.60
N LEU A 153 15.78 -9.48 -18.59
CA LEU A 153 16.84 -8.52 -18.88
C LEU A 153 17.90 -9.13 -19.79
N PRO A 154 18.45 -8.31 -20.71
CA PRO A 154 19.63 -8.70 -21.45
C PRO A 154 20.82 -8.89 -20.51
N ASP A 155 21.65 -9.88 -20.81
CA ASP A 155 22.91 -10.12 -20.10
C ASP A 155 23.97 -9.13 -20.61
N GLN A 156 24.00 -7.95 -19.99
CA GLN A 156 24.90 -6.86 -20.34
C GLN A 156 25.38 -6.09 -19.10
N VAL A 157 26.61 -5.56 -19.17
CA VAL A 157 27.26 -4.85 -18.06
C VAL A 157 26.53 -3.53 -17.72
N GLN A 158 25.98 -2.86 -18.72
CA GLN A 158 25.20 -1.63 -18.56
C GLN A 158 23.91 -1.76 -19.37
N LEU A 159 22.77 -1.53 -18.72
CA LEU A 159 21.46 -1.61 -19.36
C LEU A 159 21.24 -0.42 -20.32
N GLU A 160 20.79 -0.74 -21.52
CA GLU A 160 20.43 0.21 -22.58
C GLU A 160 18.91 0.13 -22.82
N GLY A 161 18.29 1.24 -23.22
CA GLY A 161 16.84 1.30 -23.46
C GLY A 161 15.96 1.38 -22.21
N PHE A 162 16.56 1.67 -21.05
CA PHE A 162 15.86 1.94 -19.80
C PHE A 162 16.10 3.39 -19.37
N ASP A 163 15.04 4.05 -18.89
CA ASP A 163 15.14 5.39 -18.30
C ASP A 163 15.29 5.29 -16.77
N PHE A 164 16.50 5.59 -16.30
CA PHE A 164 16.86 5.66 -14.89
C PHE A 164 17.08 7.11 -14.42
N SER A 165 16.65 8.11 -15.19
CA SER A 165 16.72 9.51 -14.77
C SER A 165 15.88 9.73 -13.50
N ILE A 166 16.36 10.62 -12.65
CA ILE A 166 15.72 10.94 -11.36
C ILE A 166 14.37 11.66 -11.53
N ASP A 167 14.19 12.31 -12.67
CA ASP A 167 13.04 13.13 -13.06
C ASP A 167 12.21 12.50 -14.17
N ARG A 168 12.38 11.19 -14.43
CA ARG A 168 11.57 10.47 -15.41
C ARG A 168 10.08 10.63 -15.13
N GLU A 169 9.31 10.66 -16.21
CA GLU A 169 7.86 10.65 -16.09
C GLU A 169 7.40 9.31 -15.52
N GLN A 170 6.71 9.35 -14.37
CA GLN A 170 6.22 8.14 -13.71
C GLN A 170 5.07 7.54 -14.51
N THR A 171 5.24 6.32 -15.00
CA THR A 171 4.20 5.60 -15.72
C THR A 171 3.50 4.63 -14.77
N CYS A 172 2.24 4.93 -14.45
CA CYS A 172 1.44 4.22 -13.46
C CYS A 172 0.19 3.62 -14.12
N PRO A 173 0.33 2.52 -14.88
CA PRO A 173 -0.79 1.94 -15.60
C PRO A 173 -1.79 1.31 -14.63
N THR A 174 -3.08 1.47 -14.95
CA THR A 174 -4.13 0.57 -14.45
C THR A 174 -4.12 -0.75 -15.21
N ILE A 175 -4.87 -1.76 -14.77
CA ILE A 175 -4.98 -3.01 -15.52
C ILE A 175 -5.66 -2.80 -16.88
N GLU A 176 -6.59 -1.86 -16.98
CA GLU A 176 -7.25 -1.47 -18.23
C GLU A 176 -6.28 -0.80 -19.23
N GLU A 177 -5.25 -0.11 -18.73
CA GLU A 177 -4.22 0.55 -19.55
C GLU A 177 -3.02 -0.36 -19.85
N TYR A 178 -2.91 -1.50 -19.18
CA TYR A 178 -1.73 -2.36 -19.22
C TYR A 178 -1.37 -2.84 -20.64
N GLU A 179 -2.36 -3.18 -21.48
CA GLU A 179 -2.06 -3.67 -22.83
C GLU A 179 -1.33 -2.63 -23.69
N GLN A 180 -1.71 -1.36 -23.55
CA GLN A 180 -1.03 -0.27 -24.25
C GLN A 180 0.34 -0.01 -23.62
N TYR A 181 0.42 -0.01 -22.29
CA TYR A 181 1.69 0.11 -21.56
C TYR A 181 2.73 -0.93 -22.00
N GLU A 182 2.33 -2.21 -22.11
CA GLU A 182 3.20 -3.30 -22.54
C GLU A 182 3.67 -3.13 -23.99
N LYS A 183 2.80 -2.66 -24.89
CA LYS A 183 3.17 -2.39 -26.28
C LYS A 183 4.21 -1.27 -26.39
N ASP A 184 4.02 -0.21 -25.61
CA ASP A 184 4.91 0.95 -25.63
C ASP A 184 6.24 0.65 -24.90
N ASN A 185 6.21 -0.21 -23.89
CA ASN A 185 7.34 -0.49 -23.01
C ASN A 185 7.55 -2.00 -22.76
N PRO A 186 7.86 -2.82 -23.79
CA PRO A 186 7.87 -4.29 -23.68
C PRO A 186 8.84 -4.82 -22.61
N ASN A 187 9.98 -4.16 -22.41
CA ASN A 187 11.02 -4.58 -21.46
C ASN A 187 10.81 -4.05 -20.03
N TRP A 188 9.71 -3.32 -19.76
CA TRP A 188 9.45 -2.66 -18.48
C TRP A 188 8.59 -3.50 -17.52
N GLY A 189 8.70 -4.82 -17.61
CA GLY A 189 8.16 -5.74 -16.61
C GLY A 189 8.84 -5.58 -15.25
N MET A 190 8.16 -5.99 -14.18
CA MET A 190 8.67 -5.88 -12.81
C MET A 190 9.38 -7.17 -12.37
N PRO A 191 10.50 -7.10 -11.62
CA PRO A 191 11.17 -5.89 -11.13
C PRO A 191 11.85 -5.05 -12.23
N PHE A 192 11.52 -3.76 -12.33
CA PHE A 192 12.02 -2.88 -13.38
C PHE A 192 13.53 -2.66 -13.28
N GLY A 193 14.26 -2.82 -14.38
CA GLY A 193 15.73 -2.62 -14.42
C GLY A 193 16.55 -3.59 -13.57
N MET A 194 15.92 -4.62 -12.99
CA MET A 194 16.54 -5.56 -12.05
C MET A 194 16.41 -7.01 -12.55
N PRO A 195 17.40 -7.90 -12.31
CA PRO A 195 17.39 -9.28 -12.80
C PRO A 195 16.08 -10.01 -12.56
N ASN A 196 15.75 -10.94 -13.47
CA ASN A 196 14.53 -11.72 -13.36
C ASN A 196 14.47 -12.47 -12.02
N LEU A 197 13.24 -12.74 -11.57
CA LEU A 197 13.03 -13.65 -10.45
C LEU A 197 13.60 -15.03 -10.82
N THR A 198 14.12 -15.75 -9.83
CA THR A 198 14.39 -17.18 -10.04
C THR A 198 13.07 -17.89 -10.34
N ASN A 199 13.15 -19.03 -11.03
CA ASN A 199 11.95 -19.82 -11.32
C ASN A 199 11.14 -20.11 -10.05
N SER A 200 11.80 -20.44 -8.94
CA SER A 200 11.12 -20.69 -7.67
C SER A 200 10.37 -19.45 -7.18
N GLU A 201 11.03 -18.30 -7.14
CA GLU A 201 10.40 -17.05 -6.68
C GLU A 201 9.22 -16.65 -7.57
N TYR A 202 9.39 -16.73 -8.90
CA TYR A 202 8.32 -16.45 -9.85
C TYR A 202 7.11 -17.35 -9.63
N HIS A 203 7.31 -18.66 -9.54
CA HIS A 203 6.21 -19.61 -9.33
C HIS A 203 5.52 -19.39 -7.97
N THR A 204 6.26 -19.08 -6.90
CA THR A 204 5.68 -18.74 -5.60
C THR A 204 4.77 -17.52 -5.68
N LEU A 205 5.24 -16.43 -6.31
CA LEU A 205 4.43 -15.22 -6.46
C LEU A 205 3.21 -15.46 -7.37
N MET A 206 3.39 -16.15 -8.50
CA MET A 206 2.28 -16.43 -9.42
C MET A 206 1.23 -17.34 -8.78
N THR A 207 1.65 -18.35 -7.99
CA THR A 207 0.74 -19.21 -7.22
C THR A 207 -0.05 -18.39 -6.20
N TRP A 208 0.61 -17.49 -5.48
CA TRP A 208 -0.07 -16.59 -4.54
C TRP A 208 -1.11 -15.69 -5.22
N LEU A 209 -0.74 -15.07 -6.34
CA LEU A 209 -1.62 -14.21 -7.13
C LEU A 209 -2.81 -14.99 -7.70
N GLU A 210 -2.56 -16.16 -8.30
CA GLU A 210 -3.59 -17.04 -8.84
C GLU A 210 -4.63 -17.45 -7.79
N ASN A 211 -4.19 -17.65 -6.54
CA ASN A 211 -5.04 -17.99 -5.39
C ASN A 211 -5.65 -16.76 -4.70
N GLY A 212 -5.79 -15.64 -5.41
CA GLY A 212 -6.50 -14.45 -4.93
C GLY A 212 -5.67 -13.50 -4.07
N ALA A 213 -4.34 -13.72 -4.01
CA ALA A 213 -3.40 -12.90 -3.27
C ALA A 213 -3.79 -12.73 -1.78
N ILE A 214 -4.24 -13.83 -1.15
CA ILE A 214 -4.62 -13.83 0.27
C ILE A 214 -3.38 -13.62 1.13
N MET A 215 -3.49 -12.73 2.11
CA MET A 215 -2.45 -12.30 3.03
C MET A 215 -2.86 -12.59 4.46
N ASN A 216 -1.95 -12.42 5.42
CA ASN A 216 -2.26 -12.61 6.83
C ASN A 216 -2.92 -11.37 7.44
N MET A 217 -3.82 -11.58 8.40
CA MET A 217 -4.19 -10.55 9.37
C MET A 217 -3.03 -10.25 10.32
N HIS A 218 -3.07 -9.10 10.98
CA HIS A 218 -2.10 -8.76 12.02
C HIS A 218 -2.11 -9.77 13.16
N THR A 219 -0.92 -10.10 13.65
CA THR A 219 -0.76 -10.95 14.83
C THR A 219 -1.44 -10.29 16.03
N PRO A 220 -2.30 -11.00 16.78
CA PRO A 220 -2.90 -10.45 17.99
C PRO A 220 -1.86 -10.02 19.03
N ILE A 221 -2.27 -9.16 19.95
CA ILE A 221 -1.47 -8.80 21.13
C ILE A 221 -1.55 -9.96 22.12
N SER A 222 -0.39 -10.42 22.61
CA SER A 222 -0.30 -11.44 23.66
C SER A 222 -0.64 -10.87 25.04
N ASP A 223 -0.99 -11.73 26.01
CA ASP A 223 -1.31 -11.29 27.37
C ASP A 223 -0.16 -10.53 28.06
N GLN A 224 1.09 -10.93 27.77
CA GLN A 224 2.28 -10.27 28.32
C GLN A 224 2.49 -8.87 27.74
N GLU A 225 2.30 -8.72 26.43
CA GLU A 225 2.33 -7.42 25.75
C GLU A 225 1.19 -6.53 26.25
N GLN A 226 -0.01 -7.08 26.40
CA GLN A 226 -1.17 -6.34 26.90
C GLN A 226 -0.94 -5.84 28.33
N ALA A 227 -0.28 -6.62 29.19
CA ALA A 227 0.09 -6.19 30.54
C ALA A 227 1.04 -4.98 30.52
N GLN A 228 2.06 -4.99 29.65
CA GLN A 228 2.97 -3.85 29.48
C GLN A 228 2.24 -2.63 28.92
N ILE A 229 1.43 -2.80 27.87
CA ILE A 229 0.61 -1.73 27.30
C ILE A 229 -0.27 -1.09 28.37
N ASN A 230 -0.97 -1.89 29.19
CA ASN A 230 -1.83 -1.39 30.26
C ASN A 230 -1.06 -0.55 31.29
N GLN A 231 0.16 -0.96 31.65
CA GLN A 231 1.01 -0.23 32.58
C GLN A 231 1.35 1.16 32.05
N TYR A 232 1.83 1.26 30.80
CA TYR A 232 2.19 2.54 30.19
C TYR A 232 0.96 3.39 29.88
N GLU A 233 -0.12 2.81 29.38
CA GLU A 233 -1.37 3.55 29.13
C GLU A 233 -1.98 4.10 30.42
N THR A 234 -1.82 3.42 31.56
CA THR A 234 -2.26 3.96 32.88
C THR A 234 -1.49 5.22 33.25
N LEU A 235 -0.17 5.21 33.06
CA LEU A 235 0.69 6.38 33.31
C LEU A 235 0.34 7.53 32.36
N LEU A 236 0.27 7.24 31.06
CA LEU A 236 0.09 8.24 30.01
C LEU A 236 -1.31 8.88 30.05
N ASN A 237 -2.33 8.15 30.51
CA ASN A 237 -3.73 8.59 30.48
C ASN A 237 -4.27 9.05 31.82
N HIS A 238 -3.42 9.22 32.83
CA HIS A 238 -3.84 9.77 34.13
C HIS A 238 -4.54 11.14 33.97
N SER A 239 -5.57 11.40 34.77
CA SER A 239 -6.50 12.53 34.56
C SER A 239 -5.87 13.89 34.83
N ASP A 240 -4.97 14.00 35.82
CA ASP A 240 -4.28 15.25 36.19
C ASP A 240 -3.66 16.03 35.02
N PHE A 241 -3.81 17.36 35.03
CA PHE A 241 -3.29 18.23 33.96
C PHE A 241 -1.79 18.11 33.74
N LYS A 242 -1.01 17.88 34.80
CA LYS A 242 0.44 17.66 34.69
C LYS A 242 0.75 16.43 33.83
N ASN A 243 -0.01 15.35 34.00
CA ASN A 243 0.22 14.10 33.28
C ASN A 243 -0.26 14.23 31.83
N GLN A 244 -1.38 14.92 31.59
CA GLN A 244 -1.80 15.25 30.23
C GLN A 244 -0.75 16.05 29.45
N LEU A 245 -0.17 17.08 30.08
CA LEU A 245 0.88 17.90 29.45
C LEU A 245 2.15 17.09 29.18
N MET A 246 2.55 16.26 30.14
CA MET A 246 3.70 15.35 29.98
C MET A 246 3.48 14.36 28.84
N SER A 247 2.33 13.67 28.79
CA SER A 247 2.04 12.69 27.75
C SER A 247 1.95 13.32 26.37
N ARG A 248 1.41 14.54 26.28
CA ARG A 248 1.47 15.35 25.06
C ARG A 248 2.90 15.59 24.60
N TYR A 249 3.76 16.05 25.51
CA TYR A 249 5.17 16.26 25.22
C TYR A 249 5.86 14.98 24.75
N ILE A 250 5.63 13.85 25.44
CA ILE A 250 6.18 12.54 25.07
C ILE A 250 5.74 12.16 23.66
N TYR A 251 4.44 12.23 23.35
CA TYR A 251 3.93 11.91 22.02
C TYR A 251 4.53 12.82 20.94
N GLU A 252 4.50 14.14 21.12
CA GLU A 252 5.01 15.10 20.13
C GLU A 252 6.51 14.90 19.81
N HIS A 253 7.29 14.30 20.73
CA HIS A 253 8.71 14.01 20.53
C HIS A 253 8.99 12.57 20.08
N LEU A 254 8.07 11.64 20.32
CA LEU A 254 8.24 10.21 20.00
C LEU A 254 7.32 9.72 18.87
N PHE A 255 6.52 10.57 18.24
CA PHE A 255 5.53 10.14 17.23
C PHE A 255 6.13 9.44 16.00
N LEU A 256 7.42 9.64 15.71
CA LEU A 256 8.17 8.95 14.64
C LEU A 256 8.95 7.73 15.13
N SER A 257 8.94 7.46 16.44
CA SER A 257 9.71 6.38 17.04
C SER A 257 8.88 5.11 17.16
N HIS A 258 9.54 3.97 16.95
CA HIS A 258 8.99 2.68 17.33
C HIS A 258 9.43 2.33 18.75
N LEU A 259 8.50 1.77 19.51
CA LEU A 259 8.66 1.30 20.89
C LEU A 259 8.75 -0.23 20.88
N TYR A 260 9.47 -0.80 21.83
CA TYR A 260 9.44 -2.24 22.09
C TYR A 260 9.62 -2.50 23.58
N PHE A 261 9.18 -3.66 24.05
CA PHE A 261 9.32 -4.06 25.45
C PHE A 261 10.54 -4.98 25.60
N SER A 262 11.64 -4.44 26.12
CA SER A 262 12.92 -5.17 26.26
C SER A 262 12.82 -6.44 27.10
N GLU A 263 11.90 -6.48 28.06
CA GLU A 263 11.73 -7.58 29.00
C GLU A 263 10.93 -8.77 28.44
N LEU A 264 10.30 -8.64 27.27
CA LEU A 264 9.37 -9.66 26.76
C LEU A 264 10.02 -10.67 25.80
N SER A 265 11.02 -10.26 25.02
CA SER A 265 11.57 -11.11 23.97
C SER A 265 12.95 -10.62 23.51
N GLU A 266 13.83 -11.56 23.19
CA GLU A 266 15.11 -11.28 22.51
C GLU A 266 14.90 -10.78 21.08
N LYS A 267 13.78 -11.14 20.44
CA LYS A 267 13.34 -10.60 19.15
C LYS A 267 12.27 -9.54 19.39
N PRO A 268 12.59 -8.24 19.25
CA PRO A 268 11.65 -7.19 19.58
C PRO A 268 10.48 -7.18 18.61
N ARG A 269 9.26 -7.14 19.15
CA ARG A 269 8.08 -6.67 18.42
C ARG A 269 7.94 -5.17 18.64
N PHE A 270 7.72 -4.44 17.55
CA PHE A 270 7.61 -2.99 17.60
C PHE A 270 6.16 -2.54 17.76
N PHE A 271 6.00 -1.39 18.39
CA PHE A 271 4.75 -0.71 18.71
C PHE A 271 4.89 0.78 18.42
N THR A 272 3.76 1.46 18.24
CA THR A 272 3.70 2.93 18.10
C THR A 272 2.79 3.55 19.13
N LEU A 273 3.13 4.78 19.51
CA LEU A 273 2.30 5.61 20.39
C LEU A 273 1.41 6.50 19.53
N VAL A 274 0.09 6.36 19.68
CA VAL A 274 -0.90 7.12 18.90
C VAL A 274 -1.82 7.94 19.80
N ARG A 275 -2.40 9.01 19.26
CA ARG A 275 -3.51 9.72 19.89
C ARG A 275 -4.82 9.02 19.54
N SER A 276 -5.74 8.96 20.50
CA SER A 276 -7.05 8.33 20.40
C SER A 276 -8.12 9.20 21.03
N ALA A 277 -9.31 9.23 20.43
CA ALA A 277 -10.50 9.85 20.99
C ALA A 277 -11.17 8.98 22.07
N THR A 278 -10.81 7.69 22.13
CA THR A 278 -11.36 6.71 23.08
C THR A 278 -10.32 6.27 24.13
N PRO A 279 -10.75 6.06 25.40
CA PRO A 279 -9.86 5.64 26.49
C PRO A 279 -9.40 4.18 26.37
N PRO A 280 -8.38 3.77 27.15
CA PRO A 280 -8.05 2.36 27.36
C PRO A 280 -9.27 1.51 27.73
N GLY A 281 -9.34 0.29 27.20
CA GLY A 281 -10.51 -0.61 27.33
C GLY A 281 -11.57 -0.45 26.24
N GLN A 282 -11.45 0.56 25.37
CA GLN A 282 -12.27 0.69 24.15
C GLN A 282 -11.41 0.55 22.89
N PRO A 283 -12.01 0.17 21.74
CA PRO A 283 -11.33 0.18 20.44
C PRO A 283 -10.70 1.55 20.19
N VAL A 284 -9.46 1.56 19.70
CA VAL A 284 -8.73 2.79 19.41
C VAL A 284 -9.44 3.54 18.30
N LYS A 285 -9.83 4.78 18.56
CA LYS A 285 -10.31 5.71 17.53
C LYS A 285 -9.22 6.73 17.29
N ARG A 286 -8.32 6.44 16.35
CA ARG A 286 -7.09 7.20 16.11
C ARG A 286 -7.41 8.65 15.73
N ILE A 287 -6.59 9.57 16.23
CA ILE A 287 -6.63 11.00 15.87
C ILE A 287 -5.42 11.30 14.99
N SER A 288 -5.65 11.35 13.69
CA SER A 288 -4.65 11.69 12.68
C SER A 288 -4.77 13.13 12.25
N THR A 289 -3.72 13.90 12.51
CA THR A 289 -3.56 15.28 12.03
C THR A 289 -2.30 15.35 11.17
N ARG A 290 -2.12 16.44 10.43
CA ARG A 290 -0.92 16.61 9.60
C ARG A 290 0.34 16.72 10.45
N ARG A 291 0.26 17.41 11.59
CA ARG A 291 1.38 17.55 12.54
C ARG A 291 0.95 17.01 13.90
N PRO A 292 1.86 16.39 14.67
CA PRO A 292 1.52 15.76 15.95
C PRO A 292 0.97 16.74 17.00
N TYR A 293 1.28 18.04 16.86
CA TYR A 293 0.84 19.11 17.75
C TYR A 293 -0.40 19.89 17.26
N ASP A 294 -0.91 19.56 16.07
CA ASP A 294 -2.14 20.18 15.57
C ASP A 294 -3.33 19.82 16.46
N ASP A 295 -4.34 20.69 16.45
CA ASP A 295 -5.56 20.55 17.25
C ASP A 295 -6.21 19.16 17.01
N PRO A 296 -6.36 18.33 18.06
CA PRO A 296 -6.93 17.00 17.94
C PRO A 296 -8.45 16.99 17.71
N GLY A 297 -9.14 18.13 17.84
CA GLY A 297 -10.59 18.23 17.60
C GLY A 297 -11.47 17.52 18.65
N VAL A 298 -10.91 17.19 19.81
CA VAL A 298 -11.62 16.55 20.94
C VAL A 298 -11.22 17.20 22.25
N GLU A 299 -12.13 17.18 23.23
CA GLU A 299 -11.85 17.74 24.57
C GLU A 299 -10.77 16.97 25.33
N ARG A 300 -10.71 15.65 25.14
CA ARG A 300 -9.75 14.77 25.81
C ARG A 300 -9.09 13.83 24.80
N VAL A 301 -7.76 13.88 24.76
CA VAL A 301 -6.93 12.93 24.04
C VAL A 301 -6.47 11.82 24.99
N TYR A 302 -6.47 10.60 24.46
CA TYR A 302 -5.85 9.43 25.09
C TYR A 302 -4.64 8.99 24.26
N TYR A 303 -3.57 8.58 24.92
CA TYR A 303 -2.37 8.06 24.30
C TYR A 303 -2.40 6.53 24.38
N ARG A 304 -2.45 5.88 23.22
CA ARG A 304 -2.63 4.43 23.09
C ARG A 304 -1.41 3.81 22.44
N ILE A 305 -0.99 2.64 22.90
CA ILE A 305 0.12 1.89 22.32
C ILE A 305 -0.48 0.78 21.47
N ILE A 306 -0.13 0.76 20.18
CA ILE A 306 -0.61 -0.28 19.26
C ILE A 306 0.57 -0.98 18.57
N PRO A 307 0.45 -2.24 18.14
CA PRO A 307 1.48 -2.90 17.36
C PRO A 307 1.81 -2.12 16.08
N GLU A 308 3.09 -2.10 15.72
CA GLU A 308 3.50 -1.70 14.38
C GLU A 308 3.08 -2.78 13.38
N GLN A 309 2.54 -2.35 12.25
CA GLN A 309 1.87 -3.19 11.25
C GLN A 309 2.71 -3.40 9.99
#